data_AF-A0A2M9EQD8-F1
#
_entry.id   AF-A0A2M9EQD8-F1
#
_cell.length_a   1.000
_cell.length_b   1.000
_cell.length_c   1.000
_cell.angle_alpha   90.00
_cell.angle_beta   90.00
_cell.angle_gamma   90.00
#
_symmetry.space_group_name_H-M   'P 1'
#
loop_
_entity.id
_entity.type
_entity.pdbx_description
1 polymer ?
#
loop_
_entity_poly.entity_id
_entity_poly.type
_entity_poly.pdbx_seq_one_letter_code
_entity_poly.pdbx_strand_id
1 'polypeptide(L)' 'MEDWVMKHCPECSGARHYRLSDGRFKCRACGKRFSWRSVWD' A
#
# COMPACT_ATOMS: atom_id res chain seq x y z
N MET A 1 16.44 13.91 2.46
CA MET A 1 16.29 12.44 2.45
C MET A 1 14.80 12.20 2.35
N GLU A 2 14.24 12.47 1.18
CA GLU A 2 12.80 12.54 1.01
C GLU A 2 12.26 11.14 0.81
N ASP A 3 11.42 10.75 1.77
CA ASP A 3 10.64 9.53 1.92
C ASP A 3 9.66 9.36 0.74
N TRP A 4 10.18 9.32 -0.49
CA TRP A 4 9.47 8.85 -1.68
C TRP A 4 9.33 7.32 -1.59
N VAL A 5 8.78 6.84 -0.47
CA VAL A 5 8.08 5.56 -0.41
C VAL A 5 6.89 5.73 -1.37
N MET A 6 7.19 5.50 -2.65
CA MET A 6 6.19 5.02 -3.58
C MET A 6 5.49 3.90 -2.83
N LYS A 7 4.20 4.14 -2.59
CA LYS A 7 3.35 3.27 -1.80
C LYS A 7 3.28 1.90 -2.50
N HIS A 8 4.26 1.05 -2.27
CA HIS A 8 4.40 -0.27 -2.87
C HIS A 8 3.83 -1.32 -1.93
N CYS A 9 3.24 -2.38 -2.48
CA CYS A 9 2.76 -3.48 -1.66
C CYS A 9 3.92 -4.08 -0.85
N PRO A 10 3.80 -4.28 0.47
CA PRO A 10 4.88 -4.81 1.30
C PRO A 10 5.27 -6.26 0.98
N GLU A 11 4.46 -6.98 0.21
CA GLU A 11 4.68 -8.39 -0.11
C GLU A 11 5.33 -8.62 -1.47
N CYS A 12 4.97 -7.81 -2.48
CA CYS A 12 5.43 -8.00 -3.86
C CYS A 12 5.99 -6.73 -4.49
N SER A 13 6.11 -5.66 -3.71
CA SER A 13 6.50 -4.31 -4.18
C SER A 13 5.62 -3.75 -5.30
N GLY A 14 4.43 -4.31 -5.51
CA GLY A 14 3.50 -3.86 -6.55
C GLY A 14 3.00 -2.44 -6.30
N ALA A 15 3.17 -1.55 -7.28
CA ALA A 15 2.69 -0.15 -7.23
C ALA A 15 1.18 -0.02 -7.49
N ARG A 16 0.54 -1.05 -8.05
CA ARG A 16 -0.90 -1.06 -8.33
C ARG A 16 -1.67 -1.67 -7.16
N HIS A 17 -2.14 -0.80 -6.27
CA HIS A 17 -3.13 -1.12 -5.24
C HIS A 17 -4.39 -0.28 -5.44
N TYR A 18 -5.50 -0.75 -4.91
CA TYR A 18 -6.79 -0.05 -4.94
C TYR A 18 -7.37 -0.02 -3.53
N ARG A 19 -8.08 1.07 -3.22
CA ARG A 19 -8.75 1.23 -1.93
C ARG A 19 -10.06 0.45 -1.94
N LEU A 20 -10.29 -0.31 -0.88
CA LEU A 20 -11.54 -1.00 -0.59
C LEU A 20 -12.50 -0.04 0.13
N SER A 21 -13.81 -0.30 0.05
CA SER A 21 -14.82 0.51 0.75
C SER A 21 -14.66 0.54 2.27
N ASP A 22 -14.01 -0.49 2.84
CA ASP A 22 -13.64 -0.58 4.27
C ASP A 22 -12.47 0.36 4.66
N GLY A 23 -11.89 1.09 3.71
CA GLY A 23 -10.75 1.98 3.95
C GLY A 23 -9.37 1.31 3.87
N ARG A 24 -9.32 -0.02 3.74
CA ARG A 24 -8.07 -0.80 3.52
C ARG A 24 -7.63 -0.74 2.06
N PHE A 25 -6.37 -1.02 1.80
CA PHE A 25 -5.81 -1.16 0.44
C PHE A 25 -5.65 -2.62 0.08
N LYS A 26 -5.83 -2.94 -1.20
CA LYS A 26 -5.55 -4.27 -1.74
C LYS A 26 -4.61 -4.16 -2.93
N CYS A 27 -3.53 -4.93 -2.90
CA CYS A 27 -2.62 -5.06 -4.02
C CYS A 27 -3.32 -5.80 -5.17
N ARG A 28 -3.23 -5.27 -6.38
CA ARG A 28 -3.74 -5.94 -7.59
C ARG A 28 -2.79 -7.04 -8.08
N ALA A 29 -1.50 -6.97 -7.74
CA ALA A 29 -0.49 -7.93 -8.20
C ALA A 29 -0.55 -9.25 -7.42
N CYS A 30 -0.40 -9.19 -6.09
CA CYS A 30 -0.45 -10.40 -5.24
C CYS A 30 -1.79 -10.63 -4.54
N GLY A 31 -2.71 -9.64 -4.53
CA GLY A 31 -3.98 -9.76 -3.82
C GLY A 31 -3.92 -9.45 -2.32
N LYS A 32 -2.74 -9.15 -1.76
CA LYS A 32 -2.55 -8.81 -0.35
C LYS A 32 -3.38 -7.61 0.07
N ARG A 33 -4.05 -7.73 1.21
CA ARG A 33 -4.77 -6.62 1.87
C ARG A 33 -3.83 -6.00 2.91
N PHE A 34 -3.68 -4.69 2.88
CA PHE A 34 -2.83 -3.95 3.79
C PHE A 34 -3.40 -2.54 4.02
N SER A 35 -2.99 -1.88 5.09
CA SER A 35 -3.39 -0.52 5.41
C SER A 35 -2.16 0.36 5.38
N TRP A 36 -2.23 1.52 4.72
CA TRP A 36 -1.17 2.52 4.84
C TRP A 36 -1.27 3.14 6.23
N ARG A 37 -0.36 2.77 7.12
CA ARG A 37 -0.12 3.50 8.36
C ARG A 37 0.96 4.52 7.99
N SER A 38 0.57 5.76 7.72
CA SER A 38 1.53 6.85 7.70
C SER A 38 2.24 6.81 9.04
N VAL A 39 3.53 6.47 9.06
CA VAL A 39 4.36 6.41 10.28
C VAL A 39 4.83 7.78 10.75
N TRP A 40 4.27 8.86 10.19
CA TRP A 40 4.68 10.23 10.48
C TRP A 40 3.57 10.93 11.29
N ASP A 41 3.64 10.73 12.61
CA ASP A 41 3.65 11.84 13.58
C ASP A 41 5.09 12.39 13.60
#